data_AF-A0A821TZA4-F1
#
_entry.id   AF-A0A821TZA4-F1
#
_cell.length_a   1.000
_cell.length_b   1.000
_cell.length_c   1.000
_cell.angle_alpha   90.00
_cell.angle_beta   90.00
_cell.angle_gamma   90.00
#
_symmetry.space_group_name_H-M   'P 1'
#
loop_
_entity.id
_entity.type
_entity.pdbx_description
1 polymer ?
#
loop_
_entity_poly.entity_id
_entity_poly.type
_entity_poly.pdbx_seq_one_letter_code
_entity_poly.pdbx_strand_id
1 'polypeptide(L)' 'MANLAAIDKELLEEVCVFLKPFDRAIAELSEEEKPTMHKVIPIRQLLLNHCDLKYADSDELKELKFFV' A
#
# COMPACT_ATOMS: atom_id res chain seq x y z
N MET A 1 22.50 6.85 22.24
CA MET A 1 21.73 7.69 21.31
C MET A 1 21.57 6.88 20.04
N ALA A 2 20.35 6.45 19.73
CA ALA A 2 20.12 5.68 18.51
C ALA A 2 20.62 6.53 17.33
N ASN A 3 21.56 5.97 16.57
CA ASN A 3 22.01 6.54 15.33
C ASN A 3 20.77 6.55 14.43
N LEU A 4 20.09 7.70 14.33
CA LEU A 4 19.13 7.97 13.25
C LEU A 4 19.97 7.98 11.98
N ALA A 5 20.36 6.78 11.53
CA ALA A 5 20.82 6.54 10.17
C ALA A 5 19.85 7.34 9.30
N ALA A 6 20.39 8.27 8.51
CA ALA A 6 19.61 9.26 7.79
C ALA A 6 18.45 8.53 7.10
N ILE A 7 17.23 8.76 7.59
CA ILE A 7 16.05 8.13 7.02
C ILE A 7 15.99 8.63 5.59
N ASP A 8 16.01 7.69 4.65
CA ASP A 8 15.83 8.02 3.24
C ASP A 8 14.43 8.57 3.08
N LYS A 9 14.36 9.89 2.91
CA LYS A 9 13.10 10.61 2.82
C LYS A 9 12.36 10.27 1.53
N GLU A 10 13.07 10.02 0.45
CA GLU A 10 12.46 9.71 -0.85
C GLU A 10 11.82 8.32 -0.80
N LEU A 11 12.54 7.34 -0.26
CA LEU A 11 11.99 6.00 -0.03
C LEU A 11 10.79 6.04 0.94
N LEU A 12 10.88 6.82 2.02
CA LEU A 12 9.77 6.96 2.96
C LEU A 12 8.52 7.56 2.28
N GLU A 13 8.71 8.60 1.47
CA GLU A 13 7.61 9.22 0.70
C GLU A 13 7.01 8.22 -0.30
N GLU A 14 7.83 7.43 -0.98
CA GLU A 14 7.40 6.38 -1.91
C GLU A 14 6.55 5.31 -1.18
N VAL A 15 7.02 4.81 -0.04
CA VAL A 15 6.29 3.83 0.78
C VAL A 15 4.98 4.43 1.29
N CYS A 16 5.00 5.66 1.79
CA CYS A 16 3.77 6.35 2.21
C CYS A 16 2.77 6.48 1.07
N VAL A 17 3.22 6.78 -0.15
CA VAL A 17 2.35 6.83 -1.34
C VAL A 17 1.82 5.44 -1.69
N PHE A 18 2.68 4.42 -1.63
CA PHE A 18 2.30 3.02 -1.89
C PHE A 18 1.21 2.52 -0.94
N LEU A 19 1.22 2.92 0.33
CA LEU A 19 0.26 2.45 1.33
C LEU A 19 -1.14 3.09 1.23
N LYS A 20 -1.29 4.27 0.61
CA LYS A 20 -2.57 5.01 0.53
C LYS A 20 -3.77 4.20 0.02
N PRO A 21 -3.65 3.33 -1.01
CA PRO A 21 -4.77 2.53 -1.46
C PRO A 21 -5.26 1.52 -0.41
N PHE A 22 -4.37 1.04 0.47
CA PHE A 22 -4.73 0.13 1.55
C PHE A 22 -5.51 0.85 2.64
N ASP A 23 -5.10 2.07 3.04
CA ASP A 23 -5.86 2.90 3.98
C ASP A 23 -7.29 3.14 3.48
N ARG A 24 -7.43 3.41 2.18
CA ARG A 24 -8.74 3.60 1.56
C ARG A 24 -9.56 2.30 1.54
N ALA A 25 -8.92 1.16 1.22
CA ALA A 25 -9.58 -0.14 1.25
C ALA A 25 -10.10 -0.49 2.65
N ILE A 26 -9.31 -0.24 3.69
CA ILE A 26 -9.71 -0.42 5.10
C ILE A 26 -10.92 0.45 5.40
N ALA A 27 -10.85 1.75 5.12
CA ALA A 27 -11.95 2.67 5.38
C ALA A 27 -13.25 2.27 4.65
N GLU A 28 -13.16 1.87 3.38
CA GLU A 28 -14.35 1.50 2.58
C GLU A 28 -14.98 0.16 3.00
N LEU A 29 -14.18 -0.79 3.50
CA LEU A 29 -14.65 -2.11 3.91
C LEU A 29 -15.12 -2.14 5.37
N SER A 30 -14.60 -1.24 6.21
CA SER A 30 -14.99 -1.07 7.61
C SER A 30 -16.23 -0.19 7.82
N GLU A 31 -16.87 0.30 6.75
CA GLU A 31 -18.08 1.10 6.88
C GLU A 31 -19.27 0.27 7.39
N GLU A 32 -19.88 0.70 8.49
CA GLU A 32 -20.97 -0.02 9.15
C GLU A 32 -22.37 0.43 8.69
N GLU A 33 -22.48 1.65 8.14
CA GLU A 33 -23.77 2.24 7.74
C GLU A 33 -24.28 1.71 6.39
N LYS A 34 -23.41 1.10 5.59
CA LYS A 34 -23.73 0.61 4.24
C LYS A 34 -23.19 -0.80 4.04
N PRO A 35 -23.86 -1.68 3.27
CA PRO A 35 -23.31 -2.98 2.93
C PRO A 35 -21.97 -2.85 2.20
N THR A 36 -20.91 -3.50 2.69
CA THR A 36 -19.56 -3.42 2.07
C THR A 36 -19.12 -4.71 1.37
N MET A 37 -19.80 -5.83 1.60
CA MET A 37 -19.40 -7.16 1.09
C MET A 37 -19.21 -7.21 -0.44
N HIS A 38 -20.05 -6.49 -1.19
CA HIS A 38 -19.96 -6.41 -2.65
C HIS A 38 -18.68 -5.69 -3.15
N LYS A 39 -18.01 -4.92 -2.29
CA LYS A 39 -16.78 -4.19 -2.59
C LYS A 39 -15.52 -5.04 -2.40
N VAL A 40 -15.61 -6.18 -1.69
CA VAL A 40 -14.43 -7.00 -1.34
C VAL A 40 -13.66 -7.47 -2.57
N ILE A 41 -14.35 -8.05 -3.56
CA ILE A 41 -13.71 -8.57 -4.77
C ILE A 41 -13.11 -7.43 -5.63
N PRO A 42 -13.84 -6.33 -5.94
CA PRO A 42 -13.27 -5.18 -6.64
C PRO A 42 -12.04 -4.58 -5.94
N ILE A 43 -12.11 -4.37 -4.62
CA ILE A 43 -11.01 -3.78 -3.84
C ILE A 43 -9.80 -4.74 -3.83
N ARG A 44 -10.02 -6.05 -3.66
CA ARG A 44 -8.93 -7.03 -3.77
C ARG A 44 -8.23 -6.94 -5.12
N GLN A 45 -8.97 -6.91 -6.22
CA GLN A 45 -8.35 -6.82 -7.56
C GLN A 45 -7.59 -5.50 -7.74
N LEU A 46 -8.12 -4.39 -7.23
CA LEU A 46 -7.44 -3.10 -7.24
C LEU A 46 -6.12 -3.15 -6.49
N LEU A 47 -6.10 -3.73 -5.28
CA LEU A 47 -4.87 -3.86 -4.48
C LEU A 47 -3.85 -4.78 -5.14
N LEU A 48 -4.28 -5.91 -5.72
CA LEU A 48 -3.38 -6.80 -6.46
C LEU A 48 -2.71 -6.09 -7.64
N ASN A 49 -3.50 -5.38 -8.46
CA ASN A 49 -2.97 -4.61 -9.58
C ASN A 49 -2.01 -3.49 -9.12
N HIS A 50 -2.22 -2.95 -7.91
CA HIS A 50 -1.34 -1.94 -7.32
C HIS A 50 -0.01 -2.53 -6.83
N CYS A 51 -0.02 -3.81 -6.42
CA CYS A 51 1.16 -4.56 -6.00
C CYS A 51 1.99 -5.11 -7.17
N ASP A 52 1.52 -4.99 -8.41
CA ASP A 52 2.33 -5.36 -9.57
C ASP A 52 3.67 -4.62 -9.57
N LEU A 53 4.73 -5.35 -9.86
CA LEU A 53 6.09 -4.84 -9.95
C LEU A 53 6.20 -3.90 -11.15
N LYS A 54 6.68 -2.68 -10.91
CA LYS A 54 6.92 -1.67 -11.95
C LYS A 54 8.41 -1.42 -12.05
N TYR A 55 8.88 -1.15 -13.27
CA TYR A 55 10.28 -0.85 -13.52
C TYR A 55 10.79 0.37 -12.74
N ALA A 56 9.90 1.34 -12.50
CA ALA A 56 10.21 2.59 -11.81
C ALA A 56 10.19 2.50 -10.27
N ASP A 57 9.77 1.36 -9.70
CA ASP A 57 9.78 1.18 -8.24
C ASP A 57 11.23 1.09 -7.73
N SER A 58 11.49 1.62 -6.53
CA SER A 58 12.72 1.31 -5.78
C SER A 58 12.84 -0.19 -5.51
N ASP A 59 14.07 -0.67 -5.28
CA ASP A 59 14.28 -2.08 -4.99
C ASP A 59 13.64 -2.48 -3.66
N GLU A 60 13.67 -1.60 -2.66
CA GLU A 60 13.00 -1.76 -1.38
C GLU A 60 11.47 -1.85 -1.54
N LEU A 61 10.87 -1.05 -2.45
CA LEU A 61 9.44 -1.16 -2.73
C LEU A 61 9.09 -2.46 -3.47
N LYS A 62 9.95 -2.93 -4.39
CA LYS A 62 9.77 -4.23 -5.05
C LYS A 62 9.82 -5.36 -4.04
N GLU A 63 10.75 -5.31 -3.08
CA GLU A 63 10.81 -6.29 -1.98
C GLU A 63 9.52 -6.27 -1.17
N LEU A 64 9.02 -5.09 -0.80
CA LEU A 64 7.75 -4.97 -0.06
C LEU A 64 6.58 -5.56 -0.84
N LYS A 65 6.46 -5.27 -2.12
CA LYS A 65 5.42 -5.81 -3.01
C LYS A 65 5.50 -7.33 -3.17
N PHE A 66 6.69 -7.90 -3.12
CA PHE A 66 6.88 -9.36 -3.20
C PHE A 66 6.32 -10.11 -1.98
N PHE A 67 6.24 -9.46 -0.82
CA PHE A 67 5.66 -10.05 0.39
C PHE A 67 4.12 -9.96 0.47
N VAL A 68 3.48 -9.18 -0.40
CA VAL A 68 2.03 -8.94 -0.43
C VAL A 68 1.36 -9.84 -1.47
#